data_AF-A0A3B0ZY10-F1
#
_entry.id   AF-A0A3B0ZY10-F1
#
_cell.length_a   1.000
_cell.length_b   1.000
_cell.length_c   1.000
_cell.angle_alpha   90.00
_cell.angle_beta   90.00
_cell.angle_gamma   90.00
#
_symmetry.space_group_name_H-M   'P 1'
#
loop_
_entity.id
_entity.type
_entity.pdbx_description
1 polymer ?
#
loop_
_entity_poly.entity_id
_entity_poly.type
_entity_poly.pdbx_seq_one_letter_code
_entity_poly.pdbx_strand_id
1 'polypeptide(L)' 'MSQLEGNLEPLPAPPEIIYKVVDSESGLLADAGCESRFELPFIKGSQPQASAPCRNSREWGMLERLKGWFKQ' A
#
# COMPACT_ATOMS: atom_id res chain seq x y z
N MET A 1 -27.79 34.98 33.11
CA MET A 1 -26.72 34.04 32.77
C MET A 1 -26.86 33.73 31.29
N SER A 2 -25.87 34.12 30.50
CA SER A 2 -25.95 34.20 29.03
C SER A 2 -26.10 32.83 28.38
N GLN A 3 -26.98 32.78 27.38
CA GLN A 3 -27.26 31.63 26.53
C GLN A 3 -26.01 31.29 25.71
N LEU A 4 -25.39 30.15 26.01
CA LEU A 4 -24.34 29.50 25.20
C LEU A 4 -24.94 28.34 24.41
N GLU A 5 -26.12 28.52 23.83
CA GLU A 5 -26.68 27.55 22.87
C GLU A 5 -26.34 28.05 21.47
N GLY A 6 -25.07 27.89 21.13
CA GLY A 6 -24.59 28.13 19.77
C GLY A 6 -25.25 27.14 18.81
N ASN A 7 -25.77 27.67 17.70
CA ASN A 7 -26.32 26.91 16.60
C ASN A 7 -25.17 26.17 15.88
N LEU A 8 -24.65 25.12 16.51
CA LEU A 8 -23.53 24.34 15.99
C LEU A 8 -24.05 23.47 14.85
N GLU A 9 -23.67 23.79 13.62
CA GLU A 9 -23.86 22.90 12.49
C GLU A 9 -23.22 21.52 12.80
N PRO A 10 -23.91 20.41 12.51
CA PRO A 10 -23.35 19.08 12.71
C PRO A 10 -22.06 18.91 11.92
N LEU A 11 -21.01 18.41 12.57
CA LEU A 11 -19.78 18.06 11.89
C LEU A 11 -20.04 16.97 10.84
N PRO A 12 -19.33 16.99 9.70
CA PRO A 12 -19.44 15.93 8.72
C PRO A 12 -19.05 14.59 9.34
N ALA A 13 -19.70 13.52 8.86
CA ALA A 13 -19.37 12.17 9.28
C ALA A 13 -17.88 11.87 8.99
N PRO A 14 -17.20 11.12 9.88
CA PRO A 14 -15.82 10.74 9.64
C PRO A 14 -15.71 9.90 8.37
N PRO A 15 -14.63 10.06 7.59
CA PRO A 15 -14.42 9.28 6.39
C PRO A 15 -14.28 7.79 6.70
N GLU A 16 -14.79 6.94 5.80
CA GLU A 16 -14.63 5.49 5.89
C GLU A 16 -13.16 5.09 5.71
N ILE A 17 -12.63 4.31 6.65
CA ILE A 17 -11.27 3.77 6.60
C ILE A 17 -11.31 2.34 6.05
N ILE A 18 -10.49 2.08 5.04
CA ILE A 18 -10.28 0.76 4.45
C ILE A 18 -8.84 0.32 4.65
N TYR A 19 -8.62 -0.99 4.77
CA TYR A 19 -7.28 -1.54 4.89
C TYR A 19 -6.82 -2.11 3.55
N LYS A 20 -5.58 -1.80 3.17
CA LYS A 20 -4.94 -2.33 1.96
C LYS A 20 -3.53 -2.78 2.28
N VAL A 21 -3.14 -3.88 1.65
CA VAL A 21 -1.78 -4.40 1.71
C VAL A 21 -0.94 -3.69 0.67
N VAL A 22 0.14 -3.07 1.12
CA VAL A 22 1.06 -2.28 0.29
C VAL A 22 2.47 -2.82 0.37
N ASP A 23 3.22 -2.58 -0.69
CA ASP A 23 4.65 -2.88 -0.75
C ASP A 23 5.45 -1.78 -0.05
N SER A 24 6.42 -2.17 0.77
CA SER A 24 7.18 -1.23 1.60
C SER A 24 8.08 -0.29 0.83
N GLU A 25 8.57 -0.72 -0.34
CA GLU A 25 9.52 0.06 -1.12
C GLU A 25 8.80 1.06 -2.04
N SER A 26 7.73 0.63 -2.70
CA SER A 26 7.00 1.43 -3.69
C SER A 26 5.80 2.18 -3.12
N GLY A 27 5.23 1.73 -2.00
CA GLY A 27 3.98 2.27 -1.45
C GLY A 27 2.74 1.96 -2.30
N LEU A 28 2.89 1.12 -3.35
CA LEU A 28 1.80 0.65 -4.19
C LEU A 28 1.13 -0.59 -3.59
N LEU A 29 0.00 -1.01 -4.15
CA LEU A 29 -0.64 -2.25 -3.71
C LEU A 29 0.31 -3.43 -3.92
N ALA A 30 0.58 -4.19 -2.86
CA ALA A 30 1.41 -5.37 -2.95
C ALA A 30 0.61 -6.54 -3.54
N ASP A 31 1.20 -7.22 -4.52
CA ASP A 31 0.68 -8.49 -5.01
C ASP A 31 1.18 -9.66 -4.14
N ALA A 32 0.63 -10.86 -4.34
CA ALA A 32 0.93 -12.06 -3.57
C ALA A 32 2.42 -12.46 -3.58
N GLY A 33 3.19 -11.98 -4.56
CA GLY A 33 4.63 -12.23 -4.70
C GLY A 33 5.55 -11.26 -3.97
N CYS A 34 5.04 -10.21 -3.32
CA CYS A 34 5.88 -9.26 -2.58
C CYS A 34 6.26 -9.84 -1.21
N GLU A 35 7.56 -10.01 -0.96
CA GLU A 35 8.10 -10.43 0.35
C GLU A 35 7.87 -9.34 1.41
N SER A 36 8.04 -8.07 1.03
CA SER A 36 7.92 -6.91 1.90
C SER A 36 6.55 -6.23 1.77
N ARG A 37 5.53 -6.86 2.33
CA ARG A 37 4.15 -6.34 2.33
C ARG A 37 3.63 -6.08 3.74
N PHE A 38 2.95 -4.96 3.93
CA PHE A 38 2.28 -4.64 5.19
C PHE A 38 0.92 -3.99 4.95
N GLU A 39 0.03 -4.10 5.94
CA GLU A 39 -1.32 -3.57 5.86
C GLU A 39 -1.35 -2.13 6.43
N LEU A 40 -1.92 -1.20 5.65
CA LEU A 40 -2.14 0.18 6.09
C LEU A 40 -3.62 0.58 5.99
N PRO A 41 -4.08 1.45 6.90
CA PRO A 41 -5.36 2.13 6.77
C PRO A 41 -5.27 3.25 5.72
N PHE A 42 -6.30 3.34 4.89
CA PHE A 42 -6.51 4.42 3.91
C PHE A 42 -7.91 4.98 4.07
N ILE A 43 -8.06 6.26 3.77
CA ILE A 43 -9.39 6.83 3.56
C ILE A 43 -9.93 6.23 2.25
N LYS A 44 -11.20 5.81 2.24
CA LYS A 44 -11.84 5.28 1.05
C LYS A 44 -11.73 6.27 -0.12
N GLY A 45 -11.08 5.84 -1.19
CA GLY A 45 -10.78 6.64 -2.38
C GLY A 45 -9.35 7.17 -2.44
N SER A 46 -8.61 7.17 -1.32
CA SER A 46 -7.20 7.62 -1.26
C SER A 46 -6.20 6.47 -1.39
N GLN A 47 -6.66 5.23 -1.44
CA GLN A 47 -5.77 4.08 -1.61
C GLN A 47 -5.09 4.09 -2.99
N PRO A 48 -3.86 3.55 -3.11
CA PRO A 48 -3.23 3.35 -4.40
C PRO A 48 -4.10 2.49 -5.31
N GLN A 49 -4.17 2.84 -6.59
CA GLN A 49 -4.88 2.05 -7.60
C GLN A 49 -3.94 1.13 -8.39
N ALA A 50 -2.65 1.47 -8.44
CA ALA A 50 -1.63 0.69 -9.11
C ALA A 50 -1.02 -0.35 -8.16
N SER A 51 -0.58 -1.46 -8.75
CA SER A 51 0.12 -2.55 -8.07
C SER A 51 1.63 -2.44 -8.25
N ALA A 52 2.38 -2.85 -7.22
CA ALA A 52 3.83 -2.94 -7.28
C ALA A 52 4.25 -4.09 -8.22
N PRO A 53 5.29 -3.89 -9.05
CA PRO A 53 5.95 -4.99 -9.76
C PRO A 53 6.81 -5.74 -8.74
N CYS A 54 6.18 -6.60 -7.93
CA CYS A 54 6.90 -7.44 -6.98
C CYS A 54 8.00 -8.21 -7.72
N ARG A 55 9.26 -8.06 -7.31
CA ARG A 55 10.36 -8.87 -7.86
C ARG A 55 10.01 -10.33 -7.56
N ASN A 56 9.58 -11.07 -8.57
CA ASN A 56 9.49 -12.52 -8.48
C ASN A 56 10.90 -13.02 -8.14
N SER A 57 11.15 -13.43 -6.89
CA SER A 57 12.44 -13.95 -6.42
C SER A 57 12.94 -15.12 -7.28
N ARG A 58 12.06 -15.73 -8.10
CA ARG A 58 12.37 -16.75 -9.10
C ARG A 58 13.11 -16.24 -10.35
N GLU A 59 12.78 -15.06 -10.87
CA GLU A 59 13.37 -14.58 -12.14
C GLU A 59 14.82 -14.12 -11.95
N TRP A 60 15.13 -13.52 -10.79
CA TRP A 60 16.49 -13.10 -10.47
C TRP A 60 17.43 -14.29 -10.21
N GLY A 61 16.94 -15.36 -9.59
CA GLY A 61 17.72 -16.58 -9.34
C GLY A 61 18.12 -17.32 -10.61
N MET A 62 17.29 -17.27 -11.66
CA MET A 62 17.62 -17.87 -12.96
C MET A 62 18.65 -17.05 -13.73
N LEU A 63 18.52 -15.72 -13.73
CA LEU A 63 19.47 -14.82 -14.40
C LEU A 63 20.87 -14.86 -13.77
N GLU A 64 20.98 -14.95 -12.44
CA GLU A 64 22.28 -15.09 -11.77
C GLU A 64 22.93 -16.46 -12.04
N ARG A 65 22.15 -17.55 -12.12
CA ARG A 65 22.69 -18.86 -12.55
C ARG A 65 23.23 -18.84 -13.99
N LEU A 66 22.56 -18.13 -14.90
CA LEU A 66 23.01 -18.00 -16.30
C LEU A 66 24.30 -17.17 -16.42
N LYS A 67 24.43 -16.08 -15.66
CA LYS A 67 25.68 -15.29 -15.63
C LYS A 67 26.88 -16.08 -15.12
N GLY A 68 26.68 -16.99 -14.15
CA GLY A 68 27.74 -17.86 -13.64
C GLY A 68 28.31 -18.82 -14.69
N TRP A 69 27.54 -19.18 -15.71
CA TRP A 69 27.96 -20.09 -16.78
C TRP A 69 28.74 -19.40 -17.90
N PHE A 70 28.51 -18.09 -18.10
CA PHE A 70 29.23 -17.26 -19.08
C PHE A 70 30.59 -16.75 -18.58
N LYS A 71 30.96 -17.09 -17.35
CA LYS A 71 32.28 -16.82 -16.77
C LYS A 71 33.17 -18.08 -16.84
N GLN A 72 33.14 -18.75 -18.00
CA GLN A 72 34.18 -19.70 -18.41
C GLN A 72 35.25 -18.98 -19.23
#